data_AF-A0AAV5YFW9-F1
#
_entry.id   AF-A0AAV5YFW9-F1
#
_cell.length_a   1.000
_cell.length_b   1.000
_cell.length_c   1.000
_cell.angle_alpha   90.00
_cell.angle_beta   90.00
_cell.angle_gamma   90.00
#
_symmetry.space_group_name_H-M   'P 1'
#
loop_
_entity.id
_entity.type
_entity.pdbx_description
1 polymer ?
#
loop_
_entity_poly.entity_id
_entity_poly.type
_entity_poly.pdbx_seq_one_letter_code
_entity_poly.pdbx_strand_id
1 'polypeptide(L)'
;MVGVDAEAQVGVRLVVAENQAKGRHLRRSRAMRSLNRSIVDTLRRVLARGQREGTFRRGLDAVEVHKAIAALGMFNVTNRYTFAAIFQRDMGARGDVAGRRAVVTDMVLRYLQRR
;
A
#
# COMPACT_ATOMS: atom_id res chain seq x y z
N MET A 1 5.85 -20.40 6.00
CA MET A 1 5.41 -19.16 5.31
C MET A 1 5.83 -17.95 6.14
N VAL A 2 7.15 -17.64 6.20
CA VAL A 2 7.74 -16.66 7.13
C VAL A 2 8.46 -15.49 6.40
N GLY A 3 8.47 -15.46 5.06
CA GLY A 3 9.34 -14.53 4.30
C GLY A 3 8.73 -13.18 3.90
N VAL A 4 7.42 -13.10 3.65
CA VAL A 4 6.84 -11.94 2.94
C VAL A 4 6.59 -10.73 3.87
N ASP A 5 6.26 -10.98 5.13
CA ASP A 5 5.90 -9.92 6.08
C ASP A 5 7.12 -9.16 6.63
N ALA A 6 8.29 -9.79 6.68
CA ALA A 6 9.52 -9.18 7.17
C ALA A 6 10.12 -8.19 6.15
N GLU A 7 10.18 -8.58 4.88
CA GLU A 7 10.67 -7.71 3.79
C GLU A 7 9.77 -6.50 3.58
N ALA A 8 8.45 -6.69 3.64
CA ALA A 8 7.49 -5.60 3.56
C ALA A 8 7.70 -4.57 4.69
N GLN A 9 7.96 -5.03 5.92
CA GLN A 9 8.24 -4.15 7.06
C GLN A 9 9.54 -3.36 6.89
N VAL A 10 10.60 -3.97 6.36
CA VAL A 10 11.87 -3.29 6.07
C VAL A 10 11.66 -2.17 5.05
N GLY A 11 10.92 -2.45 3.97
CA GLY A 11 10.57 -1.45 2.96
C GLY A 11 9.84 -0.24 3.55
N VAL A 12 8.83 -0.47 4.40
CA VAL A 12 8.09 0.62 5.04
C VAL A 12 8.98 1.48 5.95
N ARG A 13 9.84 0.86 6.75
CA ARG A 13 10.77 1.60 7.62
C ARG A 13 11.76 2.44 6.83
N LEU A 14 12.25 1.94 5.71
CA LEU A 14 13.11 2.71 4.79
C LEU A 14 12.37 3.95 4.26
N VAL A 15 11.11 3.79 3.83
CA VAL A 15 10.29 4.93 3.37
C VAL A 15 10.10 5.97 4.48
N VAL A 16 9.84 5.54 5.72
CA VAL A 16 9.72 6.46 6.86
C VAL A 16 11.02 7.23 7.10
N ALA A 17 12.16 6.53 7.12
CA ALA A 17 13.47 7.17 7.28
C ALA A 17 13.77 8.16 6.16
N GLU A 18 13.45 7.80 4.91
CA GLU A 18 13.62 8.68 3.76
C GLU A 18 12.72 9.91 3.82
N ASN A 19 11.48 9.77 4.30
CA ASN A 19 10.59 10.93 4.49
C ASN A 19 11.17 11.92 5.51
N GLN A 20 11.73 11.43 6.63
CA GLN A 20 12.45 12.29 7.59
C GLN A 20 13.68 12.95 6.94
N ALA A 21 14.36 12.23 6.04
CA ALA A 21 15.46 12.75 5.23
C ALA A 21 15.01 13.56 4.00
N LYS A 22 13.72 13.92 3.87
CA LYS A 22 13.15 14.66 2.72
C LYS A 22 13.47 14.00 1.35
N GLY A 23 13.49 12.68 1.32
CA GLY A 23 13.76 11.85 0.14
C GLY A 23 15.18 11.95 -0.40
N ARG A 24 16.15 12.38 0.43
CA ARG A 24 17.53 12.68 0.00
C ARG A 24 18.19 11.52 -0.76
N HIS A 25 18.02 10.28 -0.30
CA HIS A 25 18.68 9.13 -0.93
C HIS A 25 17.76 8.48 -1.99
N LEU A 26 16.44 8.47 -1.79
CA LEU A 26 15.46 8.04 -2.79
C LEU A 26 15.57 8.82 -4.11
N ARG A 27 15.78 10.14 -4.04
CA ARG A 27 16.00 10.98 -5.22
C ARG A 27 17.21 10.55 -6.04
N ARG A 28 18.20 9.89 -5.44
CA ARG A 28 19.39 9.37 -6.13
C ARG A 28 19.21 7.92 -6.58
N SER A 29 18.32 7.16 -5.94
CA SER A 29 18.08 5.74 -6.25
C SER A 29 17.30 5.53 -7.56
N ARG A 30 18.01 5.08 -8.60
CA ARG A 30 17.39 4.65 -9.88
C ARG A 30 16.52 3.41 -9.71
N ALA A 31 16.94 2.47 -8.87
CA ALA A 31 16.21 1.22 -8.59
C ALA A 31 14.82 1.51 -8.00
N MET A 32 14.72 2.38 -6.99
CA MET A 32 13.44 2.70 -6.36
C MET A 32 12.49 3.44 -7.29
N ARG A 33 13.01 4.34 -8.15
CA ARG A 33 12.19 4.97 -9.20
C ARG A 33 11.67 3.95 -10.21
N SER A 34 12.48 2.96 -10.57
CA SER A 34 12.09 1.91 -11.52
C SER A 34 11.00 1.01 -10.95
N LEU A 35 11.16 0.58 -9.69
CA LEU A 35 10.20 -0.28 -9.00
C LEU A 35 8.82 0.38 -8.89
N ASN A 36 8.77 1.62 -8.38
CA ASN A 36 7.50 2.32 -8.19
C ASN A 36 6.78 2.58 -9.52
N ARG A 37 7.52 2.89 -10.60
CA ARG A 37 6.92 3.01 -11.94
C ARG A 37 6.30 1.69 -12.40
N SER A 38 7.00 0.57 -12.25
CA SER A 38 6.51 -0.75 -12.65
C SER A 38 5.20 -1.12 -11.94
N ILE A 39 5.09 -0.80 -10.65
CA ILE A 39 3.86 -1.02 -9.86
C ILE A 39 2.71 -0.17 -10.40
N VAL A 40 2.94 1.12 -10.61
CA VAL A 40 1.90 2.04 -11.14
C VAL A 40 1.48 1.64 -12.55
N ASP A 41 2.41 1.22 -13.40
CA ASP A 41 2.09 0.78 -14.77
C ASP A 41 1.23 -0.49 -14.77
N THR A 42 1.53 -1.42 -13.85
CA THR A 42 0.72 -2.63 -13.66
C THR A 42 -0.69 -2.27 -13.20
N LEU A 43 -0.81 -1.38 -12.21
CA LEU A 43 -2.10 -0.93 -11.72
C LEU A 43 -2.88 -0.19 -12.81
N ARG A 44 -2.22 0.65 -13.62
CA ARG A 44 -2.84 1.34 -14.76
C ARG A 44 -3.46 0.34 -15.75
N ARG A 45 -2.77 -0.76 -16.07
CA ARG A 45 -3.32 -1.81 -16.95
C ARG A 45 -4.56 -2.48 -16.35
N VAL A 46 -4.52 -2.81 -15.06
CA VAL A 46 -5.65 -3.42 -14.34
C VAL A 46 -6.86 -2.48 -14.31
N LEU A 47 -6.64 -1.21 -13.94
CA LEU A 47 -7.70 -0.20 -13.89
C LEU A 47 -8.30 0.05 -15.27
N ALA A 48 -7.47 0.19 -16.31
CA ALA A 48 -7.94 0.38 -17.67
C ALA A 48 -8.78 -0.81 -18.16
N ARG A 49 -8.41 -2.05 -17.79
CA ARG A 49 -9.22 -3.23 -18.10
C ARG A 49 -10.59 -3.16 -17.43
N GLY A 50 -10.64 -2.96 -16.12
CA GLY A 50 -11.92 -2.89 -15.40
C GLY A 50 -12.81 -1.72 -15.86
N GLN A 51 -12.20 -0.60 -16.29
CA GLN A 51 -12.93 0.51 -16.90
C GLN A 51 -13.54 0.16 -18.26
N ARG A 52 -12.84 -0.63 -19.09
CA ARG A 52 -13.38 -1.12 -20.38
C ARG A 52 -14.51 -2.12 -20.18
N GLU A 53 -14.39 -2.98 -19.17
CA GLU A 53 -15.39 -3.98 -18.80
C GLU A 53 -16.59 -3.36 -18.05
N GLY A 54 -16.51 -2.08 -17.67
CA GLY A 54 -17.56 -1.41 -16.91
C GLY A 54 -17.64 -1.81 -15.43
N THR A 55 -16.71 -2.64 -14.95
CA THR A 55 -16.62 -3.07 -13.54
C THR A 55 -16.01 -2.00 -12.65
N PHE A 56 -15.11 -1.18 -13.18
CA PHE A 56 -14.54 -0.01 -12.50
C PHE A 56 -15.05 1.30 -13.08
N ARG A 57 -15.21 2.30 -12.20
CA ARG A 57 -15.63 3.66 -12.60
C ARG A 57 -14.55 4.35 -13.44
N ARG A 58 -14.98 5.27 -14.30
CA ARG A 58 -14.07 6.08 -15.12
C ARG A 58 -13.32 7.13 -14.29
N GLY A 59 -12.22 7.64 -14.85
CA GLY A 59 -11.45 8.73 -14.25
C GLY A 59 -10.58 8.32 -13.06
N LEU A 60 -10.22 7.04 -12.95
CA LEU A 60 -9.32 6.56 -11.90
C LEU A 60 -7.86 6.87 -12.27
N ASP A 61 -7.16 7.59 -11.40
CA ASP A 61 -5.71 7.77 -11.48
C ASP A 61 -4.99 6.61 -10.76
N ALA A 62 -4.13 5.89 -11.48
CA ALA A 62 -3.37 4.78 -10.94
C ALA A 62 -2.42 5.18 -9.80
N VAL A 63 -1.85 6.40 -9.84
CA VAL A 63 -0.99 6.91 -8.77
C VAL A 63 -1.81 7.13 -7.49
N GLU A 64 -3.02 7.68 -7.61
CA GLU A 64 -3.90 7.92 -6.47
C GLU A 64 -4.38 6.61 -5.84
N VAL A 65 -4.75 5.62 -6.67
CA VAL A 65 -5.12 4.28 -6.17
C VAL A 65 -3.93 3.60 -5.50
N HIS A 66 -2.73 3.68 -6.10
CA HIS A 66 -1.52 3.14 -5.49
C HIS A 66 -1.22 3.79 -4.15
N LYS A 67 -1.34 5.12 -4.06
CA LYS A 67 -1.14 5.90 -2.82
C LYS A 67 -2.10 5.44 -1.73
N ALA A 68 -3.38 5.22 -2.05
CA ALA A 68 -4.36 4.72 -1.09
C ALA A 68 -4.00 3.32 -0.55
N ILE A 69 -3.62 2.39 -1.46
CA ILE A 69 -3.18 1.04 -1.07
C ILE A 69 -1.94 1.12 -0.18
N ALA A 70 -0.94 1.91 -0.58
CA ALA A 70 0.31 2.09 0.17
C ALA A 70 0.05 2.67 1.56
N ALA A 71 -0.76 3.72 1.67
CA ALA A 71 -1.09 4.34 2.95
C ALA A 71 -1.78 3.34 3.91
N LEU A 72 -2.77 2.60 3.43
CA LEU A 72 -3.50 1.61 4.24
C LEU A 72 -2.62 0.44 4.70
N GLY A 73 -1.71 -0.02 3.83
CA GLY A 73 -0.75 -1.07 4.16
C GLY A 73 0.35 -0.60 5.12
N MET A 74 0.92 0.58 4.87
CA MET A 74 1.98 1.17 5.70
C MET A 74 1.52 1.40 7.14
N PHE A 75 0.27 1.80 7.35
CA PHE A 75 -0.29 2.06 8.68
C PHE A 75 -0.08 0.89 9.66
N ASN A 76 -0.20 -0.36 9.19
CA ASN A 76 0.01 -1.55 10.01
C ASN A 76 1.45 -1.66 10.55
N VAL A 77 2.41 -1.04 9.88
CA VAL A 77 3.83 -1.05 10.27
C VAL A 77 4.20 0.23 11.02
N THR A 78 3.81 1.41 10.50
CA THR A 78 4.19 2.71 11.06
C THR A 78 3.53 3.00 12.40
N ASN A 79 2.34 2.44 12.64
CA ASN A 79 1.54 2.71 13.83
C ASN A 79 1.33 1.47 14.71
N ARG A 80 2.02 0.36 14.43
CA ARG A 80 1.84 -0.93 15.15
C ARG A 80 1.85 -0.78 16.66
N TYR A 81 2.90 -0.17 17.21
CA TYR A 81 3.12 -0.11 18.66
C TYR A 81 2.17 0.86 19.36
N THR A 82 1.91 2.03 18.77
CA THR A 82 1.00 3.03 19.35
C THR A 82 -0.44 2.55 19.30
N PHE A 83 -0.86 1.94 18.19
CA PHE A 83 -2.19 1.35 18.07
C PHE A 83 -2.38 0.19 19.05
N ALA A 84 -1.37 -0.67 19.21
CA ALA A 84 -1.43 -1.76 20.19
C ALA A 84 -1.53 -1.25 21.63
N ALA A 85 -0.80 -0.20 21.99
CA ALA A 85 -0.88 0.39 23.33
C ALA A 85 -2.27 1.00 23.63
N ILE A 86 -2.89 1.64 22.64
CA ILE A 86 -4.18 2.34 22.80
C ILE A 86 -5.35 1.35 22.75
N PHE A 87 -5.34 0.43 21.78
CA PHE A 87 -6.49 -0.42 21.47
C PHE A 87 -6.30 -1.89 21.86
N GLN A 88 -5.16 -2.24 22.46
CA GLN A 88 -4.83 -3.62 22.86
C GLN A 88 -4.93 -4.63 21.70
N ARG A 89 -4.52 -4.19 20.49
CA ARG A 89 -4.54 -5.00 19.26
C ARG A 89 -3.22 -4.86 18.50
N ASP A 90 -2.51 -5.97 18.29
CA ASP A 90 -1.32 -6.00 17.43
C ASP A 90 -1.75 -5.95 15.95
N MET A 91 -1.04 -5.19 15.12
CA MET A 91 -1.26 -5.11 13.66
C MET A 91 -0.15 -5.81 12.86
N GLY A 92 0.83 -6.40 13.53
CA GLY A 92 1.91 -7.17 12.90
C GLY A 92 1.63 -8.67 12.93
N ALA A 93 2.69 -9.47 12.91
CA ALA A 93 2.59 -10.94 12.81
C ALA A 93 1.85 -11.63 13.97
N ARG A 94 1.63 -10.94 15.10
CA ARG A 94 0.84 -11.47 16.23
C ARG A 94 -0.64 -11.04 16.17
N GLY A 95 -1.00 -10.21 15.20
CA GLY A 95 -2.34 -9.71 14.97
C GLY A 95 -3.08 -10.41 13.82
N ASP A 96 -4.29 -9.93 13.55
CA ASP A 96 -5.11 -10.41 12.43
C ASP A 96 -4.75 -9.71 11.10
N VAL A 97 -3.59 -10.08 10.55
CA VAL A 97 -3.11 -9.55 9.25
C VAL A 97 -4.07 -9.91 8.11
N ALA A 98 -4.68 -11.09 8.17
CA ALA A 98 -5.58 -11.58 7.13
C ALA A 98 -6.89 -10.80 7.08
N GLY A 99 -7.55 -10.59 8.23
CA GLY A 99 -8.75 -9.79 8.33
C GLY A 99 -8.48 -8.32 7.97
N ARG A 100 -7.34 -7.77 8.39
CA ARG A 100 -6.95 -6.42 7.97
C ARG A 100 -6.78 -6.31 6.46
N ARG A 101 -6.13 -7.29 5.82
CA ARG A 101 -6.00 -7.34 4.35
C ARG A 101 -7.37 -7.43 3.67
N ALA A 102 -8.30 -8.21 4.21
CA ALA A 102 -9.65 -8.32 3.68
C ALA A 102 -10.39 -6.97 3.72
N VAL A 103 -10.34 -6.27 4.86
CA VAL A 103 -10.95 -4.94 5.03
C VAL A 103 -10.35 -3.91 4.06
N VAL A 104 -9.02 -3.86 3.93
CA VAL A 104 -8.35 -2.93 3.00
C VAL A 104 -8.74 -3.24 1.55
N THR A 105 -8.81 -4.53 1.20
CA THR A 105 -9.20 -4.96 -0.15
C THR A 105 -10.62 -4.54 -0.47
N ASP A 106 -11.57 -4.79 0.44
CA ASP A 106 -12.97 -4.39 0.28
C ASP A 106 -13.10 -2.86 0.12
N MET A 107 -12.45 -2.08 0.99
CA MET A 107 -12.46 -0.61 0.89
C MET A 107 -11.95 -0.11 -0.47
N VAL A 108 -10.83 -0.65 -0.95
CA VAL A 108 -10.25 -0.26 -2.23
C VAL A 108 -11.16 -0.69 -3.38
N LEU A 109 -11.66 -1.93 -3.38
CA LEU A 109 -12.54 -2.42 -4.45
C LEU A 109 -13.84 -1.58 -4.53
N ARG A 110 -14.48 -1.27 -3.40
CA ARG A 110 -15.66 -0.39 -3.37
C ARG A 110 -15.38 1.01 -3.92
N TYR A 111 -14.20 1.55 -3.65
CA TYR A 111 -13.78 2.84 -4.23
C TYR A 111 -13.59 2.77 -5.75
N LEU A 112 -13.14 1.63 -6.28
CA LEU A 112 -12.92 1.42 -7.72
C LEU A 112 -14.21 1.08 -8.47
N GLN A 113 -15.15 0.40 -7.82
CA GLN A 113 -16.39 -0.06 -8.44
C GLN A 113 -17.22 1.08 -9.02
N ARG A 114 -17.94 0.76 -10.11
CA ARG A 114 -18.97 1.64 -10.64
C ARG A 114 -20.14 1.66 -9.64
N ARG A 115 -20.60 2.85 -9.26
CA ARG A 115 -21.84 3.02 -8.48
C ARG A 115 -23.04 2.56 -9.30
#